data_AF-A0A927B4A8-F1
#
_entry.id   AF-A0A927B4A8-F1
#
_cell.length_a   1.000
_cell.length_b   1.000
_cell.length_c   1.000
_cell.angle_alpha   90.00
_cell.angle_beta   90.00
_cell.angle_gamma   90.00
#
_symmetry.space_group_name_H-M   'P 1'
#
loop_
_entity.id
_entity.type
_entity.pdbx_description
1 polymer ?
#
loop_
_entity_poly.entity_id
_entity_poly.type
_entity_poly.pdbx_seq_one_letter_code
_entity_poly.pdbx_strand_id
1 'polypeptide(L)'
;MASYNFYDNEDRPLWNRFASIVESTEEDETFFRSLSLWQETFSPDRPVPSEFAMADLLNNLKTLPSMSPRRSCPVHRLFVSHRRVDKNYALRIANMAYSNGFDFWLDVLNPPLTRVTASTRLSPVQKVLLTAFIIEMGLVNSTHVLAVMTQNTKGGEWVPYEYGRVRQIGNTACWQHPGHSLAKCIP
;
A
#
# COMPACT_ATOMS: atom_id res chain seq x y z
N MET A 1 7.91 9.58 -23.14
CA MET A 1 7.18 9.45 -21.87
C MET A 1 8.08 8.71 -20.91
N ALA A 2 8.37 9.28 -19.74
CA ALA A 2 9.24 8.62 -18.77
C ALA A 2 8.53 7.38 -18.22
N SER A 3 9.12 6.19 -18.41
CA SER A 3 8.67 4.93 -17.83
C SER A 3 9.03 4.92 -16.35
N TYR A 4 8.28 5.66 -15.54
CA TYR A 4 8.39 5.52 -14.10
C TYR A 4 7.74 4.19 -13.73
N ASN A 5 8.52 3.30 -13.12
CA ASN A 5 8.01 2.11 -12.44
C ASN A 5 8.30 2.31 -10.96
N PHE A 6 7.26 2.18 -10.13
CA PHE A 6 7.35 2.31 -8.67
C PHE A 6 8.46 1.44 -8.07
N TYR A 7 8.77 0.30 -8.71
CA TYR A 7 9.83 -0.62 -8.29
C TYR A 7 11.16 -0.43 -9.02
N ASP A 8 11.28 0.30 -10.14
CA ASP A 8 12.61 0.53 -10.76
C ASP A 8 13.52 1.45 -9.91
N ASN A 9 12.99 1.99 -8.82
CA ASN A 9 13.71 2.78 -7.83
C ASN A 9 13.94 1.96 -6.54
N GLU A 10 14.25 0.66 -6.64
CA GLU A 10 14.39 -0.20 -5.45
C GLU A 10 15.46 0.29 -4.47
N ASP A 11 16.59 0.72 -5.03
CA ASP A 11 17.75 1.27 -4.33
C ASP A 11 17.49 2.68 -3.79
N ARG A 12 16.43 3.32 -4.26
CA ARG A 12 16.02 4.59 -3.73
C ARG A 12 15.16 4.36 -2.51
N PRO A 13 15.39 5.14 -1.47
CA PRO A 13 14.60 4.97 -0.27
C PRO A 13 13.11 5.29 -0.49
N LEU A 14 12.22 4.70 0.32
CA LEU A 14 10.76 4.71 0.11
C LEU A 14 10.21 6.13 -0.22
N TRP A 15 10.74 7.17 0.42
CA TRP A 15 10.35 8.56 0.17
C TRP A 15 10.55 9.03 -1.28
N ASN A 16 11.62 8.59 -1.95
CA ASN A 16 11.88 8.91 -3.35
C ASN A 16 10.89 8.25 -4.30
N ARG A 17 10.23 7.16 -3.86
CA ARG A 17 9.13 6.52 -4.60
C ARG A 17 7.80 7.28 -4.47
N PHE A 18 7.74 8.17 -3.48
CA PHE A 18 6.60 9.06 -3.20
C PHE A 18 6.89 10.53 -3.53
N ALA A 19 8.13 10.89 -3.88
CA ALA A 19 8.55 12.27 -4.10
C ALA A 19 8.00 12.92 -5.38
N SER A 20 7.51 12.14 -6.35
CA SER A 20 6.85 12.66 -7.56
C SER A 20 5.47 13.28 -7.29
N ILE A 21 5.01 13.29 -6.03
CA ILE A 21 3.63 13.56 -5.64
C ILE A 21 3.41 14.99 -5.14
N VAL A 22 4.47 15.74 -4.81
CA VAL A 22 4.30 16.95 -3.98
C VAL A 22 4.71 18.23 -4.69
N GLU A 23 3.71 19.01 -5.10
CA GLU A 23 3.77 20.48 -4.99
C GLU A 23 3.32 20.82 -3.57
N SER A 24 4.20 21.47 -2.81
CA SER A 24 4.15 21.65 -1.34
C SER A 24 2.80 22.13 -0.78
N THR A 25 2.13 21.28 0.00
CA THR A 25 1.00 21.62 0.89
C THR A 25 1.23 21.10 2.31
N GLU A 26 0.56 21.67 3.33
CA GLU A 26 0.73 21.28 4.76
C GLU A 26 0.39 19.80 5.05
N GLU A 27 -0.54 19.19 4.30
CA GLU A 27 -0.86 17.76 4.41
C GLU A 27 0.34 16.87 4.06
N ASP A 28 1.25 17.38 3.22
CA ASP A 28 2.45 16.67 2.79
C ASP A 28 3.49 16.59 3.93
N GLU A 29 3.55 17.59 4.82
CA GLU A 29 4.50 17.56 5.95
C GLU A 29 4.22 16.41 6.92
N THR A 30 2.94 16.12 7.20
CA THR A 30 2.56 15.01 8.10
C THR A 30 2.92 13.66 7.49
N PHE A 31 2.70 13.52 6.19
CA PHE A 31 3.11 12.36 5.41
C PHE A 31 4.64 12.19 5.39
N PHE A 32 5.40 13.28 5.18
CA PHE A 32 6.86 13.26 5.18
C PHE A 32 7.47 13.01 6.56
N ARG A 33 6.88 13.55 7.64
CA ARG A 33 7.27 13.21 9.01
C ARG A 33 7.09 11.73 9.28
N SER A 34 5.98 11.16 8.82
CA SER A 34 5.69 9.73 8.97
C SER A 34 6.67 8.84 8.21
N LEU A 35 7.04 9.24 6.99
CA LEU A 35 8.08 8.59 6.21
C LEU A 35 9.47 8.72 6.81
N SER A 36 9.80 9.86 7.43
CA SER A 36 11.09 10.07 8.06
C SER A 36 11.24 9.20 9.32
N LEU A 37 10.21 9.16 10.18
CA LEU A 37 10.15 8.23 11.32
C LEU A 37 10.29 6.77 10.88
N TRP A 38 9.68 6.42 9.74
CA TRP A 38 9.79 5.08 9.16
C TRP A 38 11.24 4.72 8.81
N GLN A 39 12.00 5.63 8.21
CA GLN A 39 13.42 5.39 7.87
C GLN A 39 14.29 5.22 9.11
N GLU A 40 14.03 6.04 10.13
CA GLU A 40 14.73 5.98 11.40
C GLU A 40 14.49 4.63 12.10
N THR A 41 13.28 4.06 11.95
CA THR A 41 12.90 2.76 12.53
C THR A 41 13.75 1.58 12.01
N PHE A 42 14.23 1.65 10.76
CA PHE A 42 15.06 0.59 10.15
C PHE A 42 16.55 0.93 10.13
N SER A 43 16.96 2.04 10.75
CA SER A 43 18.38 2.33 10.92
C SER A 43 18.98 1.36 11.94
N PRO A 44 20.04 0.61 11.60
CA PRO A 44 20.59 -0.44 12.46
C PRO A 44 21.02 0.10 13.83
N ASP A 45 21.47 1.35 13.88
CA ASP A 45 22.07 1.96 15.07
C ASP A 45 21.06 2.70 15.98
N ARG A 46 19.77 2.71 15.63
CA ARG A 46 18.73 3.39 16.42
C ARG A 46 17.85 2.41 17.21
N PRO A 47 17.29 2.86 18.35
CA PRO A 47 16.29 2.09 19.09
C PRO A 47 15.00 1.99 18.26
N VAL A 48 14.34 0.83 18.34
CA VAL A 48 13.03 0.63 17.72
C VAL A 48 12.00 1.51 18.43
N PRO A 49 11.13 2.25 17.73
CA PRO A 49 10.09 3.05 18.36
C PRO A 49 9.15 2.21 19.23
N SER A 50 8.53 2.85 20.22
CA SER A 50 7.51 2.20 21.06
C SER A 50 6.27 1.84 20.24
N GLU A 51 5.55 0.81 20.68
CA GLU A 51 4.28 0.40 20.06
C GLU A 51 3.26 1.56 20.04
N PHE A 52 3.24 2.38 21.09
CA PHE A 52 2.40 3.58 21.16
C PHE A 52 2.72 4.59 20.06
N ALA A 53 4.01 4.90 19.85
CA ALA A 53 4.42 5.84 18.81
C ALA A 53 4.08 5.30 17.41
N MET A 54 4.23 4.00 17.17
CA MET A 54 3.84 3.36 15.91
C MET A 54 2.33 3.39 15.69
N ALA A 55 1.54 3.12 16.74
CA ALA A 55 0.08 3.14 16.67
C ALA A 55 -0.46 4.55 16.42
N ASP A 56 0.09 5.57 17.09
CA ASP A 56 -0.25 6.97 16.86
C ASP A 56 0.03 7.37 15.41
N LEU A 57 1.21 6.99 14.89
CA LEU A 57 1.58 7.24 13.50
C LEU A 57 0.62 6.60 12.50
N LEU A 58 0.27 5.33 12.73
CA LEU A 58 -0.71 4.62 11.92
C LEU A 58 -2.09 5.29 11.96
N ASN A 59 -2.52 5.75 13.13
CA ASN A 59 -3.80 6.44 13.28
C ASN A 59 -3.81 7.76 12.52
N ASN A 60 -2.72 8.54 12.58
CA ASN A 60 -2.56 9.77 11.80
C ASN A 60 -2.60 9.48 10.29
N LEU A 61 -1.99 8.40 9.83
CA LEU A 61 -2.04 8.02 8.41
C LEU A 61 -3.47 7.61 7.96
N LYS A 62 -4.23 6.94 8.84
CA LYS A 62 -5.62 6.54 8.57
C LYS A 62 -6.59 7.72 8.45
N THR A 63 -6.26 8.89 8.97
CA THR A 63 -7.10 10.09 8.80
C THR A 63 -6.91 10.72 7.42
N LEU A 64 -5.78 10.46 6.76
CA LEU A 64 -5.50 11.02 5.44
C LEU A 64 -6.48 10.45 4.39
N PRO A 65 -7.00 11.30 3.48
CA PRO A 65 -7.73 10.82 2.33
C PRO A 65 -6.80 10.03 1.40
N SER A 66 -7.35 9.01 0.72
CA SER A 66 -6.65 8.42 -0.43
C SER A 66 -6.52 9.49 -1.52
N MET A 67 -5.38 9.51 -2.22
CA MET A 67 -5.10 10.49 -3.26
C MET A 67 -6.24 10.51 -4.29
N SER A 68 -6.96 11.63 -4.35
CA SER A 68 -7.69 12.00 -5.57
C SER A 68 -6.66 12.19 -6.69
N PRO A 69 -6.96 11.83 -7.95
CA PRO A 69 -6.11 12.19 -9.06
C PRO A 69 -5.98 13.72 -9.09
N ARG A 70 -4.85 14.25 -8.58
CA ARG A 70 -4.53 15.67 -8.68
C ARG A 70 -4.35 15.97 -10.16
N ARG A 71 -4.91 17.08 -10.63
CA ARG A 71 -4.83 17.51 -12.04
C ARG A 71 -3.39 17.63 -12.58
N SER A 72 -2.39 17.67 -11.69
CA SER A 72 -0.96 17.81 -11.99
C SER A 72 -0.12 16.53 -11.86
N CYS A 73 -0.66 15.41 -11.35
CA CYS A 73 0.08 14.14 -11.31
C CYS A 73 -0.32 13.27 -12.52
N PRO A 74 0.53 13.14 -13.55
CA PRO A 74 0.12 12.57 -14.83
C PRO A 74 0.00 11.04 -14.84
N VAL A 75 0.33 10.35 -13.75
CA VAL A 75 0.35 8.88 -13.69
C VAL A 75 -0.63 8.38 -12.64
N HIS A 76 -1.67 7.67 -13.08
CA HIS A 76 -2.58 6.97 -12.18
C HIS A 76 -1.87 5.80 -11.51
N ARG A 77 -2.09 5.59 -10.21
CA ARG A 77 -1.54 4.46 -9.45
C ARG A 77 -2.64 3.53 -8.94
N LEU A 78 -2.46 2.24 -9.18
CA LEU A 78 -3.34 1.16 -8.77
C LEU A 78 -2.80 0.39 -7.56
N PHE A 79 -3.53 0.39 -6.45
CA PHE A 79 -3.30 -0.56 -5.36
C PHE A 79 -3.98 -1.90 -5.69
N VAL A 80 -3.24 -3.00 -5.65
CA VAL A 80 -3.81 -4.33 -5.87
C VAL A 80 -3.96 -5.06 -4.54
N SER A 81 -5.18 -5.09 -4.02
CA SER A 81 -5.55 -5.81 -2.80
C SER A 81 -5.77 -7.28 -3.09
N HIS A 82 -5.13 -8.18 -2.34
CA HIS A 82 -5.21 -9.61 -2.59
C HIS A 82 -4.84 -10.45 -1.37
N ARG A 83 -5.16 -11.74 -1.39
CA ARG A 83 -4.61 -12.71 -0.44
C ARG A 83 -3.23 -13.17 -0.93
N ARG A 84 -2.30 -13.42 0.00
CA ARG A 84 -0.96 -13.93 -0.33
C ARG A 84 -0.95 -15.17 -1.23
N VAL A 85 -1.92 -16.07 -1.05
CA VAL A 85 -2.06 -17.29 -1.88
C VAL A 85 -2.47 -16.98 -3.32
N ASP A 86 -3.11 -15.83 -3.57
CA ASP A 86 -3.60 -15.37 -4.86
C ASP A 86 -2.59 -14.46 -5.59
N LYS A 87 -1.33 -14.41 -5.13
CA LYS A 87 -0.28 -13.52 -5.65
C LYS A 87 -0.12 -13.56 -7.16
N ASN A 88 -0.33 -14.72 -7.79
CA ASN A 88 -0.17 -14.88 -9.23
C ASN A 88 -1.22 -14.07 -10.01
N TYR A 89 -2.45 -13.97 -9.50
CA TYR A 89 -3.49 -13.13 -10.10
C TYR A 89 -3.17 -11.65 -9.89
N ALA A 90 -2.72 -11.28 -8.69
CA ALA A 90 -2.34 -9.92 -8.37
C ALA A 90 -1.19 -9.41 -9.27
N LEU A 91 -0.16 -10.23 -9.47
CA LEU A 91 0.96 -9.92 -10.38
C LEU A 91 0.48 -9.72 -11.83
N ARG A 92 -0.44 -10.56 -12.30
CA ARG A 92 -1.00 -10.41 -13.65
C ARG A 92 -1.78 -9.10 -13.79
N ILE A 93 -2.57 -8.74 -12.78
CA ILE A 93 -3.33 -7.49 -12.75
C ILE A 93 -2.39 -6.28 -12.73
N ALA A 94 -1.36 -6.30 -11.88
CA ALA A 94 -0.33 -5.26 -11.83
C ALA A 94 0.35 -5.07 -13.20
N ASN A 95 0.74 -6.16 -13.86
CA ASN A 95 1.34 -6.12 -15.19
C ASN A 95 0.38 -5.54 -16.25
N MET A 96 -0.90 -5.88 -16.19
CA MET A 96 -1.91 -5.28 -17.07
C MET A 96 -2.09 -3.79 -16.80
N ALA A 97 -2.14 -3.38 -15.53
CA ALA A 97 -2.22 -1.97 -15.15
C ALA A 97 -1.03 -1.18 -15.72
N TYR A 98 0.18 -1.69 -15.52
CA TYR A 98 1.40 -1.11 -16.07
C TYR A 98 1.38 -0.98 -17.60
N SER A 99 0.97 -2.04 -18.29
CA SER A 99 0.85 -2.04 -19.75
C SER A 99 -0.19 -1.04 -20.27
N ASN A 100 -1.12 -0.58 -19.42
CA ASN A 100 -2.15 0.42 -19.73
C ASN A 100 -1.83 1.81 -19.14
N GLY A 101 -0.57 2.06 -18.73
CA GLY A 101 -0.12 3.38 -18.29
C GLY A 101 -0.40 3.71 -16.82
N PHE A 102 -0.76 2.72 -16.00
CA PHE A 102 -0.88 2.89 -14.56
C PHE A 102 0.43 2.48 -13.87
N ASP A 103 0.86 3.26 -12.89
CA ASP A 103 1.70 2.75 -11.82
C ASP A 103 0.92 1.72 -10.99
N PHE A 104 1.61 0.88 -10.22
CA PHE A 104 0.95 -0.01 -9.28
C PHE A 104 1.68 -0.13 -7.95
N TRP A 105 0.91 -0.45 -6.91
CA TRP A 105 1.39 -0.86 -5.60
C TRP A 105 0.90 -2.29 -5.32
N LEU A 106 1.83 -3.14 -4.90
CA LEU A 106 1.62 -4.57 -4.66
C LEU A 106 2.57 -5.03 -3.55
N ASP A 107 2.01 -5.38 -2.40
CA ASP A 107 2.70 -5.82 -1.19
C ASP A 107 3.70 -6.97 -1.41
N VAL A 108 3.41 -7.96 -2.28
CA VAL A 108 4.33 -9.08 -2.53
C VAL A 108 5.63 -8.67 -3.21
N LEU A 109 5.66 -7.49 -3.82
CA LEU A 109 6.85 -6.92 -4.44
C LEU A 109 7.51 -5.86 -3.55
N ASN A 110 7.03 -5.65 -2.32
CA ASN A 110 7.49 -4.55 -1.46
C ASN A 110 8.65 -5.03 -0.53
N PRO A 111 9.92 -4.63 -0.79
CA PRO A 111 11.04 -5.08 0.03
C PRO A 111 10.95 -4.65 1.51
N PRO A 112 10.48 -3.42 1.85
CA PRO A 112 10.14 -3.04 3.21
C PRO A 112 9.27 -4.04 3.99
N LEU A 113 8.18 -4.55 3.40
CA LEU A 113 7.32 -5.54 4.05
C LEU A 113 8.06 -6.86 4.30
N THR A 114 8.92 -7.26 3.38
CA THR A 114 9.75 -8.46 3.53
C THR A 114 10.75 -8.29 4.69
N ARG A 115 11.37 -7.11 4.82
CA ARG A 115 12.27 -6.78 5.94
C ARG A 115 11.55 -6.77 7.28
N VAL A 116 10.34 -6.20 7.37
CA VAL A 116 9.52 -6.23 8.59
C VAL A 116 9.22 -7.67 9.02
N THR A 117 8.78 -8.49 8.08
CA THR A 117 8.43 -9.89 8.34
C THR A 117 9.65 -10.68 8.84
N ALA A 118 10.80 -10.50 8.19
CA ALA A 118 12.04 -11.20 8.51
C ALA A 118 12.79 -10.67 9.74
N SER A 119 12.47 -9.46 10.22
CA SER A 119 13.18 -8.82 11.34
C SER A 119 13.06 -9.65 12.63
N THR A 120 14.20 -9.87 13.29
CA THR A 120 14.27 -10.50 14.63
C THR A 120 14.24 -9.47 15.76
N ARG A 121 14.36 -8.17 15.43
CA ARG A 121 14.37 -7.07 16.41
C ARG A 121 12.99 -6.58 16.82
N LEU A 122 11.96 -6.93 16.04
CA LEU A 122 10.60 -6.43 16.22
C LEU A 122 9.73 -7.45 16.95
N SER A 123 8.97 -6.98 17.95
CA SER A 123 7.90 -7.76 18.58
C SER A 123 6.82 -8.13 17.55
N PRO A 124 6.03 -9.20 17.79
CA PRO A 124 4.91 -9.54 16.92
C PRO A 124 3.93 -8.36 16.70
N VAL A 125 3.65 -7.58 17.75
CA VAL A 125 2.77 -6.41 17.69
C VAL A 125 3.39 -5.32 16.82
N GLN A 126 4.68 -5.02 17.00
CA GLN A 126 5.40 -4.04 16.17
C GLN A 126 5.40 -4.45 14.69
N LYS A 127 5.55 -5.74 14.38
CA LYS A 127 5.45 -6.24 12.99
C LYS A 127 4.08 -5.97 12.37
N VAL A 128 3.00 -6.21 13.13
CA VAL A 128 1.62 -5.93 12.68
C VAL A 128 1.42 -4.44 12.44
N LEU A 129 1.84 -3.58 13.38
CA LEU A 129 1.71 -2.13 13.26
C LEU A 129 2.48 -1.58 12.05
N LEU A 130 3.72 -2.04 11.84
CA LEU A 130 4.53 -1.62 10.70
C LEU A 130 4.00 -2.15 9.37
N THR A 131 3.46 -3.37 9.35
CA THR A 131 2.80 -3.93 8.16
C THR A 131 1.58 -3.09 7.80
N ALA A 132 0.71 -2.79 8.78
CA ALA A 132 -0.46 -1.94 8.60
C ALA A 132 -0.06 -0.54 8.11
N PHE A 133 1.00 0.04 8.66
CA PHE A 133 1.53 1.33 8.24
C PHE A 133 1.99 1.30 6.78
N ILE A 134 2.77 0.31 6.36
CA ILE A 134 3.25 0.21 4.97
C ILE A 134 2.09 -0.01 3.99
N ILE A 135 1.10 -0.82 4.36
CA ILE A 135 -0.12 -1.03 3.55
C ILE A 135 -0.88 0.29 3.42
N GLU A 136 -1.06 1.03 4.51
CA GLU A 136 -1.75 2.32 4.45
C GLU A 136 -1.00 3.36 3.63
N MET A 137 0.33 3.35 3.65
CA MET A 137 1.12 4.19 2.77
C MET A 137 0.84 3.85 1.29
N GLY A 138 0.69 2.56 0.96
CA GLY A 138 0.29 2.12 -0.36
C GLY A 138 -1.11 2.62 -0.76
N LEU A 139 -2.08 2.49 0.13
CA LEU A 139 -3.47 2.92 -0.09
C LEU A 139 -3.59 4.43 -0.26
N VAL A 140 -2.96 5.21 0.62
CA VAL A 140 -2.97 6.67 0.56
C VAL A 140 -2.35 7.17 -0.74
N ASN A 141 -1.26 6.54 -1.20
CA ASN A 141 -0.56 6.93 -2.43
C ASN A 141 -1.15 6.35 -3.73
N SER A 142 -2.22 5.59 -3.64
CA SER A 142 -2.87 5.02 -4.81
C SER A 142 -4.13 5.79 -5.13
N THR A 143 -4.32 6.07 -6.42
CA THR A 143 -5.52 6.73 -6.94
C THR A 143 -6.67 5.76 -7.15
N HIS A 144 -6.35 4.47 -7.34
CA HIS A 144 -7.31 3.41 -7.61
C HIS A 144 -7.00 2.21 -6.71
N VAL A 145 -8.02 1.42 -6.39
CA VAL A 145 -7.88 0.15 -5.69
C VAL A 145 -8.60 -0.94 -6.47
N LEU A 146 -7.92 -2.07 -6.70
CA LEU A 146 -8.52 -3.25 -7.27
C LEU A 146 -8.33 -4.45 -6.35
N ALA A 147 -9.43 -5.05 -5.91
CA ALA A 147 -9.42 -6.25 -5.08
C ALA A 147 -9.53 -7.53 -5.92
N VAL A 148 -8.65 -8.49 -5.63
CA VAL A 148 -8.65 -9.84 -6.21
C VAL A 148 -9.59 -10.72 -5.38
N MET A 149 -10.71 -11.11 -5.99
CA MET A 149 -11.75 -11.92 -5.35
C MET A 149 -11.67 -13.37 -5.82
N THR A 150 -11.21 -14.25 -4.93
CA THR A 150 -11.17 -15.70 -5.11
C THR A 150 -11.88 -16.39 -3.95
N GLN A 151 -11.96 -17.73 -3.96
CA GLN A 151 -12.43 -18.48 -2.78
C GLN A 151 -11.56 -18.24 -1.54
N ASN A 152 -10.27 -17.95 -1.73
CA ASN A 152 -9.34 -17.71 -0.64
C ASN A 152 -9.57 -16.36 0.04
N THR A 153 -10.26 -15.43 -0.61
CA THR A 153 -10.59 -14.12 -0.04
C THR A 153 -11.44 -14.27 1.23
N LYS A 154 -12.29 -15.30 1.29
CA LYS A 154 -13.10 -15.60 2.49
C LYS A 154 -12.22 -15.80 3.72
N GLY A 155 -12.68 -15.27 4.86
CA GLY A 155 -11.98 -15.38 6.15
C GLY A 155 -10.68 -14.57 6.22
N GLY A 156 -10.52 -13.58 5.34
CA GLY A 156 -9.39 -12.65 5.35
C GLY A 156 -9.83 -11.29 5.79
N GLU A 157 -9.04 -10.67 6.66
CA GLU A 157 -9.36 -9.34 7.19
C GLU A 157 -8.76 -8.22 6.33
N TRP A 158 -7.59 -8.48 5.71
CA TRP A 158 -6.88 -7.46 4.94
C TRP A 158 -7.59 -7.02 3.67
N VAL A 159 -8.10 -7.94 2.84
CA VAL A 159 -8.77 -7.56 1.58
C VAL A 159 -10.03 -6.72 1.84
N PRO A 160 -10.96 -7.11 2.75
CA PRO A 160 -12.07 -6.25 3.12
C PRO A 160 -11.63 -4.92 3.73
N TYR A 161 -10.59 -4.91 4.55
CA TYR A 161 -10.04 -3.67 5.12
C TYR A 161 -9.54 -2.72 4.04
N GLU A 162 -8.64 -3.19 3.16
CA GLU A 162 -8.02 -2.40 2.09
C GLU A 162 -9.07 -1.87 1.11
N TYR A 163 -10.03 -2.73 0.74
CA TYR A 163 -11.12 -2.35 -0.16
C TYR A 163 -12.08 -1.34 0.50
N GLY A 164 -12.43 -1.55 1.78
CA GLY A 164 -13.32 -0.67 2.54
C GLY A 164 -12.67 0.65 2.98
N ARG A 165 -11.33 0.71 2.99
CA ARG A 165 -10.58 1.92 3.36
C ARG A 165 -10.74 3.06 2.35
N VAL A 166 -11.12 2.74 1.11
CA VAL A 166 -11.30 3.73 0.05
C VAL A 166 -12.59 4.52 0.27
N ARG A 167 -12.46 5.84 0.37
CA ARG A 167 -13.57 6.75 0.66
C ARG A 167 -14.22 7.36 -0.58
N GLN A 168 -13.59 7.26 -1.75
CA GLN A 168 -14.08 7.84 -3.00
C GLN A 168 -14.77 6.79 -3.87
N ILE A 169 -16.03 7.06 -4.22
CA ILE A 169 -16.80 6.24 -5.16
C ILE A 169 -16.26 6.46 -6.57
N GLY A 170 -15.98 5.38 -7.31
CA GLY A 170 -15.56 5.43 -8.71
C GLY A 170 -14.11 5.01 -8.98
N ASN A 171 -13.26 4.97 -7.94
CA ASN A 171 -11.86 4.57 -8.06
C ASN A 171 -11.58 3.16 -7.52
N THR A 172 -12.63 2.38 -7.28
CA THR A 172 -12.56 1.03 -6.74
C THR A 172 -13.14 0.03 -7.72
N ALA A 173 -12.44 -1.07 -7.93
CA ALA A 173 -12.93 -2.20 -8.72
C ALA A 173 -12.60 -3.52 -8.04
N CYS A 174 -13.28 -4.60 -8.45
CA CYS A 174 -12.86 -5.93 -8.08
C CYS A 174 -12.74 -6.80 -9.33
N TRP A 175 -11.73 -7.66 -9.33
CA TRP A 175 -11.65 -8.75 -10.30
C TRP A 175 -12.14 -10.02 -9.63
N GLN A 176 -13.06 -10.70 -10.28
CA GLN A 176 -13.64 -11.95 -9.80
C GLN A 176 -13.06 -13.12 -10.60
N HIS A 177 -12.54 -14.11 -9.89
CA HIS A 177 -12.05 -15.32 -10.54
C HIS A 177 -13.19 -16.02 -11.31
N PRO A 178 -12.97 -16.40 -12.59
CA PRO A 178 -13.95 -17.13 -13.37
C PRO A 178 -14.42 -18.40 -12.66
N GLY A 179 -15.72 -18.65 -12.61
CA GLY A 179 -16.28 -19.84 -11.96
C GLY A 179 -16.58 -19.71 -10.46
N HIS A 180 -16.45 -18.51 -9.88
CA HIS A 180 -16.94 -18.21 -8.53
C HIS A 180 -18.02 -17.14 -8.57
N SER A 181 -18.94 -17.16 -7.60
CA SER A 181 -19.98 -16.14 -7.42
C SER A 181 -19.63 -15.26 -6.21
N LEU A 182 -19.78 -13.94 -6.33
CA LEU A 182 -19.53 -12.98 -5.25
C LEU A 182 -20.38 -13.25 -4.01
N ALA A 183 -21.56 -13.84 -4.17
CA ALA A 183 -22.44 -14.22 -3.06
C ALA A 183 -21.79 -15.20 -2.06
N LYS A 184 -20.67 -15.84 -2.41
CA LYS A 184 -19.92 -16.75 -1.54
C LYS A 184 -18.65 -16.15 -0.94
N CYS A 185 -18.28 -14.92 -1.34
CA CYS A 185 -16.98 -14.31 -1.02
C CYS A 185 -17.07 -13.19 0.03
N ILE A 186 -18.27 -12.64 0.26
CA ILE A 186 -18.53 -11.67 1.33
C ILE A 186 -19.11 -12.45 2.53
N PRO A 187 -18.59 -12.27 3.76
CA PRO A 187 -19.10 -12.95 4.95
C PRO A 187 -20.56 -12.65 5.23
#